data_AF-A0A847UX96-F1
#
_entry.id   AF-A0A847UX96-F1
#
_cell.length_a   1.000
_cell.length_b   1.000
_cell.length_c   1.000
_cell.angle_alpha   90.00
_cell.angle_beta   90.00
_cell.angle_gamma   90.00
#
_symmetry.space_group_name_H-M   'P 1'
#
loop_
_entity.id
_entity.type
_entity.pdbx_description
1 polymer ?
#
loop_
_entity_poly.entity_id
_entity_poly.type
_entity_poly.pdbx_seq_one_letter_code
_entity_poly.pdbx_strand_id
1 'polypeptide(L)' 'MARFLPNQDPFTLEDQLKILGHDELLDFWEESQMLDKYIEPSEHQEPPSVHYENAILHELRLRSMGRI' A
#
# COMPACT_ATOMS: atom_id res chain seq x y z
N MET A 1 -16.21 -3.94 -2.05
CA MET A 1 -16.25 -2.49 -2.32
C MET A 1 -15.63 -1.79 -1.12
N ALA A 2 -14.34 -1.47 -1.20
CA ALA A 2 -13.59 -0.90 -0.09
C ALA A 2 -14.09 0.51 0.22
N ARG A 3 -14.41 0.76 1.49
CA ARG A 3 -14.98 2.02 1.98
C ARG A 3 -13.86 2.77 2.69
N PHE A 4 -13.35 3.84 2.06
CA PHE A 4 -12.48 4.79 2.75
C PHE A 4 -13.27 5.44 3.89
N LEU A 5 -12.95 5.07 5.13
CA LEU A 5 -13.49 5.69 6.34
C LEU A 5 -12.50 6.79 6.78
N PRO A 6 -12.88 8.07 6.76
CA PRO A 6 -11.98 9.18 7.10
C PRO A 6 -11.75 9.34 8.61
N ASN A 7 -11.95 8.30 9.41
CA ASN A 7 -11.80 8.34 10.86
C ASN A 7 -10.87 7.21 11.32
N GLN A 8 -9.64 7.59 11.65
CA GLN A 8 -8.79 7.00 12.69
C GLN A 8 -9.04 5.52 12.98
N ASP A 9 -8.64 4.65 12.05
CA ASP A 9 -8.44 3.24 12.39
C ASP A 9 -7.27 3.16 13.40
N PRO A 10 -7.37 2.40 14.50
CA PRO A 10 -6.24 2.17 15.40
C PRO A 10 -5.11 1.37 14.74
N PHE A 11 -5.33 0.87 13.52
CA PHE A 11 -4.40 0.08 12.74
C PHE A 11 -3.61 0.97 11.79
N THR A 12 -2.28 0.87 11.85
CA THR A 12 -1.41 1.54 10.90
C THR A 12 -1.51 0.88 9.53
N LEU A 13 -1.05 1.56 8.48
CA LEU A 13 -1.01 1.00 7.12
C LEU A 13 -0.28 -0.35 7.11
N GLU A 14 0.81 -0.47 7.86
CA GLU A 14 1.57 -1.71 7.98
C GLU A 14 0.73 -2.84 8.60
N ASP A 15 -0.13 -2.53 9.57
CA ASP A 15 -1.00 -3.54 10.16
C ASP A 15 -2.12 -3.96 9.20
N GLN A 16 -2.59 -3.06 8.34
CA GLN A 16 -3.54 -3.40 7.28
C GLN A 16 -2.91 -4.32 6.23
N LEU A 17 -1.65 -4.06 5.84
CA LEU A 17 -0.91 -4.90 4.88
C LEU A 17 -0.63 -6.31 5.42
N LYS A 18 -0.43 -6.47 6.73
CA LYS A 18 -0.24 -7.79 7.37
C LYS A 18 -1.47 -8.69 7.27
N ILE A 19 -2.66 -8.11 7.23
CA ILE A 19 -3.93 -8.86 7.16
C ILE A 19 -4.14 -9.44 5.75
N LEU A 20 -3.56 -8.80 4.72
CA LEU A 20 -3.65 -9.27 3.33
C LEU A 20 -2.88 -10.58 3.14
N GLY A 21 -3.45 -11.50 2.37
CA GLY A 21 -2.75 -12.66 1.84
C GLY A 21 -1.59 -12.27 0.91
N HIS A 22 -0.72 -13.22 0.55
CA HIS A 22 0.41 -12.93 -0.36
C HIS A 22 -0.08 -12.48 -1.75
N ASP A 23 -1.03 -13.20 -2.31
CA ASP A 23 -1.59 -12.92 -3.63
C ASP A 23 -2.40 -11.60 -3.61
N GLU A 24 -3.19 -11.38 -2.55
CA GLU A 24 -3.94 -10.13 -2.36
C GLU A 24 -3.03 -8.90 -2.23
N LEU A 25 -1.85 -9.06 -1.59
CA LEU A 25 -0.86 -7.99 -1.48
C LEU A 25 -0.18 -7.67 -2.82
N LEU A 26 0.04 -8.69 -3.66
CA LEU A 26 0.56 -8.53 -5.02
C LEU A 26 -0.45 -7.81 -5.91
N ASP A 27 -1.72 -8.22 -5.86
CA ASP A 27 -2.81 -7.57 -6.60
C ASP A 27 -2.94 -6.09 -6.19
N PHE A 28 -2.89 -5.81 -4.88
CA PHE A 28 -2.94 -4.44 -4.36
C PHE A 28 -1.76 -3.57 -4.84
N TRP A 29 -0.56 -4.14 -4.91
CA TRP A 29 0.61 -3.44 -5.47
C TRP A 29 0.39 -3.11 -6.94
N GLU A 30 -0.10 -4.05 -7.76
CA GLU A 30 -0.35 -3.80 -9.17
C GLU A 30 -1.40 -2.68 -9.38
N GLU A 31 -2.48 -2.70 -8.59
CA GLU A 31 -3.50 -1.66 -8.62
C GLU A 31 -2.96 -0.28 -8.23
N SER A 32 -2.07 -0.21 -7.22
CA SER A 32 -1.47 1.07 -6.78
C SER A 32 -0.62 1.69 -7.88
N GLN A 33 0.16 0.88 -8.60
CA GLN A 33 0.99 1.33 -9.74
C GLN A 33 0.14 1.85 -10.91
N MET A 34 -1.07 1.32 -11.07
CA MET A 34 -2.00 1.81 -12.07
C MET A 34 -2.60 3.16 -11.67
N LEU A 35 -2.96 3.34 -10.39
CA LEU A 35 -3.47 4.62 -9.87
C LEU A 35 -2.44 5.75 -10.00
N ASP A 36 -1.16 5.46 -9.77
CA ASP A 36 -0.07 6.44 -9.86
C ASP A 36 0.10 7.02 -11.26
N LYS A 37 -0.22 6.25 -12.30
CA LYS A 37 -0.19 6.73 -13.69
C LYS A 37 -1.29 7.77 -13.98
N TYR A 38 -2.36 7.78 -13.18
CA TYR A 38 -3.49 8.70 -13.33
C TYR A 38 -3.43 9.88 -12.37
N ILE A 39 -2.60 9.80 -11.33
CA ILE A 39 -2.36 10.91 -10.40
C ILE A 39 -1.28 11.79 -11.04
N GLU A 40 -1.70 12.90 -11.66
CA GLU A 40 -0.75 13.93 -12.09
C GLU A 40 0.06 14.39 -10.86
N PRO A 41 1.40 14.39 -10.92
CA PRO A 41 2.22 14.83 -9.82
C PRO A 41 2.03 16.34 -9.61
N SER A 42 1.17 16.71 -8.67
CA SER A 42 1.05 18.08 -8.20
C SER A 42 2.39 18.49 -7.57
N GLU A 43 3.04 19.50 -8.16
CA GLU A 43 4.50 19.80 -8.07
C GLU A 43 5.13 19.97 -6.67
N HIS A 44 4.39 19.89 -5.56
CA HIS A 44 4.88 20.34 -4.25
C HIS A 44 4.60 19.39 -3.06
N GLN A 45 4.12 18.18 -3.29
CA GLN A 45 3.96 17.19 -2.22
C GLN A 45 4.49 15.85 -2.69
N GLU A 46 5.28 15.15 -1.86
CA GLU A 46 5.56 13.74 -2.11
C GLU A 46 4.21 13.05 -2.33
N PRO A 47 4.00 12.41 -3.49
CA PRO A 47 2.70 11.85 -3.76
C PRO A 47 2.45 10.78 -2.69
N PRO A 48 1.26 10.78 -2.06
CA PRO A 48 0.95 9.83 -0.99
C PRO A 48 1.16 8.38 -1.43
N SER A 49 1.15 8.12 -2.74
CA SER A 49 1.49 6.84 -3.35
C SER A 49 2.88 6.31 -3.01
N VAL A 50 3.89 7.18 -2.88
CA VAL A 50 5.26 6.77 -2.51
C VAL A 50 5.29 6.18 -1.11
N HIS A 51 4.45 6.67 -0.20
CA HIS A 51 4.35 6.11 1.15
C HIS A 51 3.71 4.71 1.13
N TYR A 52 2.66 4.53 0.33
CA TYR A 52 2.00 3.23 0.16
C TYR A 52 2.93 2.22 -0.53
N GLU A 53 3.59 2.62 -1.61
CA GLU A 53 4.53 1.77 -2.34
C GLU A 53 5.65 1.27 -1.44
N ASN A 54 6.26 2.17 -0.67
CA ASN A 54 7.33 1.80 0.26
C ASN A 54 6.85 0.81 1.33
N ALA A 55 5.64 0.98 1.87
CA ALA A 55 5.06 0.07 2.84
C ALA A 55 4.78 -1.32 2.24
N ILE A 56 4.20 -1.36 1.04
CA ILE A 56 3.90 -2.61 0.30
C ILE A 56 5.18 -3.38 -0.04
N LEU A 57 6.19 -2.69 -0.58
CA LEU A 57 7.49 -3.28 -0.93
C LEU A 57 8.23 -3.81 0.31
N HIS A 58 8.12 -3.11 1.44
CA HIS A 58 8.70 -3.56 2.70
C HIS A 58 8.07 -4.87 3.16
N GLU A 59 6.74 -4.98 3.14
CA GLU A 59 6.02 -6.20 3.53
C GLU A 59 6.30 -7.37 2.56
N LEU A 60 6.28 -7.12 1.24
CA LEU A 60 6.64 -8.12 0.23
C LEU A 60 8.06 -8.66 0.44
N ARG A 61 9.02 -7.79 0.76
CA ARG A 61 10.40 -8.20 1.08
C ARG A 61 10.47 -9.06 2.34
N LEU A 62 9.72 -8.71 3.39
CA LEU A 62 9.70 -9.50 4.63
C LEU A 62 9.17 -10.92 4.39
N ARG A 63 8.10 -11.05 3.61
CA ARG A 63 7.50 -12.34 3.23
C ARG A 63 8.39 -13.15 2.30
N SER A 64 9.01 -12.51 1.31
CA SER A 64 9.98 -13.15 0.41
C SER A 64 11.21 -13.68 1.16
N MET A 65 11.63 -13.02 2.24
CA MET A 65 12.72 -13.48 3.10
C MET A 65 12.29 -14.50 4.17
N GLY A 66 11.03 -14.97 4.16
CA GLY A 66 10.52 -15.98 5.08
C GLY A 66 10.51 -15.53 6.55
N ARG A 67 10.42 -14.23 6.81
CA ARG A 67 10.49 -13.64 8.16
C ARG A 67 9.12 -13.43 8.83
N ILE A 68 8.05 -13.95 8.24
CA ILE A 68 6.66 -13.83 8.70
C ILE A 68 6.00 -15.20 8.57
#